data_AF-A0A961QP49-F1
#
_entry.id   AF-A0A961QP49-F1
#
_cell.length_a   1.000
_cell.length_b   1.000
_cell.length_c   1.000
_cell.angle_alpha   90.00
_cell.angle_beta   90.00
_cell.angle_gamma   90.00
#
_symmetry.space_group_name_H-M   'P 1'
#
loop_
_entity.id
_entity.type
_entity.pdbx_description
1 polymer ?
#
loop_
_entity_poly.entity_id
_entity_poly.type
_entity_poly.pdbx_seq_one_letter_code
_entity_poly.pdbx_strand_id
1 'polypeptide(L)'
;HVVHTAEDAPATVENLPFPPELSREPLGDKSPAQWAYERIVLYIQNFEQQLDSDHEVALGLTGAAAGVLRIEGIGYFAPDILTFYGRDEEGARTQLIQHVSQLNVMLIAATKAPELEAPRRIGFRLAKGLESSKGT
;
A
#
# COMPACT_ATOMS: atom_id res chain seq x y z
N HIS A 1 8.75 15.55 0.56
CA HIS A 1 8.43 16.77 1.31
C HIS A 1 6.91 16.91 1.35
N VAL A 2 6.34 17.23 2.51
CA VAL A 2 4.91 17.47 2.70
C VAL A 2 4.72 18.76 3.50
N VAL A 3 3.58 19.42 3.32
CA VAL A 3 3.16 20.60 4.08
C VAL A 3 1.77 20.32 4.64
N HIS A 4 1.62 20.43 5.96
CA HIS A 4 0.34 20.25 6.67
C HIS A 4 -0.16 21.60 7.18
N THR A 5 -1.49 21.78 7.21
CA THR A 5 -2.12 23.00 7.74
C THR A 5 -2.48 22.88 9.23
N ALA A 6 -2.63 21.65 9.74
CA ALA A 6 -2.85 21.38 11.15
C ALA A 6 -1.52 21.29 11.89
N GLU A 7 -1.42 21.94 13.06
CA GLU A 7 -0.22 21.93 13.89
C GLU A 7 0.08 20.55 14.50
N ASP A 8 -0.96 19.73 14.68
CA ASP A 8 -0.93 18.38 15.25
C ASP A 8 -1.09 17.27 14.20
N ALA A 9 -0.88 17.59 12.91
CA ALA A 9 -0.97 16.61 11.85
C ALA A 9 -0.06 15.39 12.13
N PRO A 10 -0.56 14.15 11.94
CA PRO A 10 0.26 12.97 12.12
C PRO A 10 1.42 12.96 11.12
N ALA A 11 2.52 12.30 11.50
CA ALA A 11 3.65 12.13 10.61
C ALA A 11 3.25 11.30 9.38
N THR A 12 3.51 11.83 8.18
CA THR A 12 3.31 11.11 6.92
C THR A 12 4.63 10.60 6.36
N VAL A 13 4.55 9.68 5.41
CA VAL A 13 5.71 9.00 4.78
C VAL A 13 6.79 9.97 4.34
N GLU A 14 6.42 11.15 3.80
CA GLU A 14 7.36 12.14 3.27
C GLU A 14 8.20 12.86 4.33
N ASN A 15 7.78 12.79 5.61
CA ASN A 15 8.47 13.37 6.76
C ASN A 15 9.11 12.32 7.67
N LEU A 16 8.82 11.03 7.45
CA LEU A 16 9.46 9.95 8.19
C LEU A 16 10.90 9.74 7.67
N PRO A 17 11.82 9.25 8.53
CA PRO A 17 13.14 8.86 8.09
C PRO A 17 13.03 7.86 6.94
N PHE A 18 13.82 8.06 5.90
CA PHE A 18 13.83 7.15 4.77
C PHE A 18 14.30 5.76 5.25
N PRO A 19 13.50 4.68 5.07
CA PRO A 19 13.86 3.39 5.62
C PRO A 19 15.13 2.82 4.98
N PRO A 20 16.09 2.33 5.78
CA PRO A 20 17.37 1.84 5.26
C PRO A 20 17.20 0.66 4.28
N GLU A 21 16.11 -0.10 4.38
CA GLU A 21 15.74 -1.19 3.47
C GLU A 21 15.64 -0.72 2.02
N LEU A 22 15.03 0.45 1.80
CA LEU A 22 14.87 1.02 0.47
C LEU A 22 16.16 1.68 -0.05
N SER A 23 17.15 1.94 0.81
CA SER A 23 18.48 2.47 0.43
C SER A 23 19.50 1.39 0.08
N ARG A 24 19.16 0.10 0.23
CA ARG A 24 20.10 -1.02 0.01
C ARG A 24 20.54 -1.18 -1.44
N GLU A 25 19.72 -0.70 -2.38
CA GLU A 25 19.97 -0.73 -3.81
C GLU A 25 19.98 0.72 -4.32
N PRO A 26 20.95 1.11 -5.17
CA PRO A 26 20.97 2.43 -5.78
C PRO A 26 19.67 2.73 -6.54
N LEU A 27 19.15 3.95 -6.42
CA LEU A 27 17.90 4.34 -7.08
C LEU A 27 17.95 4.18 -8.62
N GLY A 28 19.14 4.30 -9.23
CA GLY A 28 19.33 4.11 -10.67
C GLY A 28 19.15 2.67 -11.15
N ASP A 29 19.25 1.70 -10.24
CA ASP A 29 19.13 0.27 -10.55
C ASP A 29 17.68 -0.21 -10.38
N LYS A 30 16.84 0.57 -9.69
CA LYS A 30 15.43 0.24 -9.46
C LYS A 30 14.58 0.54 -10.68
N SER A 31 13.78 -0.44 -11.09
CA SER A 31 12.72 -0.19 -12.07
C SER A 31 11.67 0.81 -11.53
N PRO A 32 10.99 1.57 -12.41
CA PRO A 32 9.89 2.43 -12.01
C PRO A 32 8.82 1.70 -11.18
N ALA A 33 8.46 0.47 -11.55
CA ALA A 33 7.48 -0.34 -10.82
C ALA A 33 7.97 -0.75 -9.43
N GLN A 34 9.22 -1.20 -9.29
CA GLN A 34 9.82 -1.50 -7.99
C GLN A 34 9.80 -0.27 -7.08
N TRP A 35 10.24 0.87 -7.61
CA TRP A 35 10.33 2.09 -6.84
C TRP A 35 8.95 2.62 -6.41
N ALA A 36 7.93 2.47 -7.26
CA ALA A 36 6.55 2.76 -6.87
C ALA A 36 6.04 1.79 -5.81
N TYR A 37 6.23 0.48 -6.02
CA TYR A 37 5.81 -0.58 -5.09
C TYR A 37 6.32 -0.37 -3.67
N GLU A 38 7.64 -0.16 -3.51
CA GLU A 38 8.25 0.03 -2.19
C GLU A 38 7.66 1.23 -1.46
N ARG A 39 7.44 2.36 -2.15
CA ARG A 39 6.84 3.56 -1.55
C ARG A 39 5.36 3.37 -1.21
N ILE A 40 4.59 2.67 -2.05
CA ILE A 40 3.18 2.36 -1.74
C ILE A 40 3.08 1.50 -0.48
N VAL A 41 4.00 0.56 -0.27
CA VAL A 41 4.06 -0.22 0.98
C VAL A 41 4.23 0.70 2.19
N LEU A 42 5.11 1.72 2.10
CA LEU A 42 5.28 2.71 3.17
C LEU A 42 4.00 3.54 3.41
N TYR A 43 3.30 3.96 2.36
CA TYR A 43 2.02 4.65 2.48
C TYR A 43 0.95 3.79 3.15
N ILE A 44 0.82 2.52 2.74
CA ILE A 44 -0.14 1.59 3.36
C ILE A 44 0.19 1.40 4.84
N GLN A 45 1.47 1.17 5.17
CA GLN A 45 1.89 1.00 6.56
C GLN A 45 1.62 2.24 7.41
N ASN A 46 1.98 3.43 6.91
CA ASN A 46 1.75 4.69 7.62
C ASN A 46 0.27 5.02 7.77
N PHE A 47 -0.56 4.72 6.76
CA PHE A 47 -2.01 4.86 6.83
C PHE A 47 -2.61 3.93 7.89
N GLU A 48 -2.24 2.65 7.89
CA GLU A 48 -2.72 1.67 8.88
C GLU A 48 -2.31 1.99 10.32
N GLN A 49 -1.15 2.62 10.54
CA GLN A 49 -0.73 3.09 11.87
C GLN A 49 -1.67 4.14 12.47
N GLN A 50 -2.40 4.85 11.62
CA GLN A 50 -3.31 5.93 12.02
C GLN A 50 -4.76 5.43 12.13
N LEU A 51 -5.04 4.16 11.83
CA LEU A 51 -6.37 3.58 11.92
C LEU A 51 -6.66 3.01 13.32
N ASP A 52 -7.90 3.20 13.77
CA ASP A 52 -8.46 2.55 14.95
C ASP A 52 -8.70 1.03 14.75
N SER A 53 -9.19 0.35 15.78
CA SER A 53 -9.45 -1.10 15.77
C SER A 53 -10.65 -1.54 14.95
N ASP A 54 -11.46 -0.61 14.43
CA ASP A 54 -12.69 -0.93 13.69
C ASP A 54 -12.49 -0.84 12.17
N HIS A 55 -11.43 -0.17 11.72
CA HIS A 55 -11.13 0.03 10.32
C HIS A 55 -9.91 -0.75 9.86
N GLU A 56 -9.91 -1.17 8.60
CA GLU A 56 -8.79 -1.72 7.84
C GLU A 56 -8.57 -0.93 6.56
N VAL A 57 -7.37 -1.04 5.98
CA VAL A 57 -7.06 -0.37 4.72
C VAL A 57 -7.73 -1.09 3.55
N ALA A 58 -8.30 -0.30 2.64
CA ALA A 58 -8.77 -0.77 1.35
C ALA A 58 -8.33 0.18 0.23
N LEU A 59 -8.36 -0.28 -1.01
CA LEU A 59 -8.06 0.54 -2.19
C LEU A 59 -9.34 0.98 -2.88
N GLY A 60 -9.44 2.27 -3.17
CA GLY A 60 -10.45 2.78 -4.10
C GLY A 60 -10.05 2.47 -5.53
N LEU A 61 -10.86 1.65 -6.21
CA LEU A 61 -10.73 1.40 -7.64
C LEU A 61 -11.49 2.48 -8.41
N THR A 62 -10.82 3.14 -9.37
CA THR A 62 -11.44 4.10 -10.29
C THR A 62 -11.64 3.47 -11.66
N GLY A 63 -12.81 3.64 -12.29
CA GLY A 63 -13.07 3.18 -13.68
C GLY A 63 -14.24 2.20 -13.79
N ALA A 64 -14.21 1.31 -14.79
CA ALA A 64 -15.31 0.36 -15.10
C ALA A 64 -15.61 -0.64 -13.97
N ALA A 65 -14.67 -0.85 -13.05
CA ALA A 65 -14.83 -1.60 -11.81
C ALA A 65 -14.80 -0.65 -10.59
N ALA A 66 -15.55 0.46 -10.66
CA ALA A 66 -15.67 1.42 -9.56
C ALA A 66 -16.11 0.67 -8.30
N GLY A 67 -15.35 0.81 -7.22
CA GLY A 67 -15.62 0.09 -5.97
C GLY A 67 -14.40 0.03 -5.06
N VAL A 68 -14.53 -0.75 -3.99
CA VAL A 68 -13.49 -0.92 -2.99
C VAL A 68 -12.85 -2.30 -3.13
N LEU A 69 -11.52 -2.34 -3.25
CA LEU A 69 -10.73 -3.56 -3.14
C LEU A 69 -10.17 -3.66 -1.72
N ARG A 70 -10.69 -4.61 -0.93
CA ARG A 70 -10.08 -5.01 0.34
C ARG A 70 -8.75 -5.66 0.01
N ILE A 71 -7.67 -4.91 0.16
CA ILE A 71 -6.33 -5.33 -0.27
C ILE A 71 -5.79 -6.44 0.63
N GLU A 72 -5.31 -7.50 0.00
CA GLU A 72 -4.68 -8.65 0.65
C GLU A 72 -3.19 -8.73 0.28
N GLY A 73 -2.77 -8.07 -0.80
CA GLY A 73 -1.36 -7.99 -1.20
C GLY A 73 -1.11 -7.03 -2.35
N ILE A 74 0.17 -6.71 -2.55
CA ILE A 74 0.67 -5.93 -3.68
C ILE A 74 1.92 -6.61 -4.23
N GLY A 75 2.12 -6.52 -5.54
CA GLY A 75 3.32 -6.97 -6.24
C GLY A 75 3.70 -6.01 -7.35
N TYR A 76 4.89 -6.21 -7.90
CA TYR A 76 5.34 -5.53 -9.10
C TYR A 76 6.02 -6.50 -10.05
N PHE A 77 6.03 -6.15 -11.34
CA PHE A 77 6.78 -6.85 -12.37
C PHE A 77 7.53 -5.81 -13.19
N ALA A 78 8.86 -5.87 -13.15
CA ALA A 78 9.72 -4.88 -13.78
C ALA A 78 9.54 -4.90 -15.32
N PRO A 79 9.60 -3.73 -15.99
CA PRO A 79 9.95 -2.44 -15.40
C PRO A 79 8.75 -1.61 -14.90
N ASP A 80 7.52 -1.99 -15.23
CA ASP A 80 6.41 -1.02 -15.26
C ASP A 80 5.05 -1.51 -14.73
N ILE A 81 4.89 -2.77 -14.35
CA ILE A 81 3.60 -3.29 -13.86
C ILE A 81 3.54 -3.30 -12.34
N LEU A 82 2.44 -2.79 -11.78
CA LEU A 82 1.99 -3.04 -10.41
C LEU A 82 0.74 -3.90 -10.42
N THR A 83 0.61 -4.72 -9.39
CA THR A 83 -0.57 -5.58 -9.17
C THR A 83 -1.04 -5.46 -7.74
N PHE A 84 -2.34 -5.27 -7.57
CA PHE A 84 -3.03 -5.29 -6.29
C PHE A 84 -3.95 -6.50 -6.23
N TYR A 85 -3.83 -7.28 -5.16
CA TYR A 85 -4.62 -8.48 -4.92
C TYR A 85 -5.57 -8.23 -3.77
N GLY A 86 -6.78 -8.76 -3.84
CA GLY A 86 -7.71 -8.68 -2.74
C GLY A 86 -9.08 -9.25 -3.07
N ARG A 87 -10.08 -8.71 -2.38
CA ARG A 87 -11.50 -9.01 -2.63
C ARG A 87 -12.29 -7.74 -2.83
N ASP A 88 -13.28 -7.79 -3.70
CA ASP A 88 -14.24 -6.71 -3.82
C ASP A 88 -15.26 -6.71 -2.66
N GLU A 89 -16.26 -5.83 -2.75
CA GLU A 89 -17.30 -5.68 -1.74
C GLU A 89 -18.20 -6.91 -1.61
N GLU A 90 -18.31 -7.72 -2.66
CA GLU A 90 -19.07 -8.99 -2.67
C GLU A 90 -18.21 -10.17 -2.17
N GLY A 91 -16.94 -9.93 -1.87
CA GLY A 91 -15.99 -10.96 -1.42
C GLY A 91 -15.41 -11.79 -2.56
N ALA A 92 -15.65 -11.43 -3.82
CA ALA A 92 -15.06 -12.12 -4.96
C ALA A 92 -13.56 -11.80 -5.06
N ARG A 93 -12.77 -12.80 -5.45
CA ARG A 93 -11.33 -12.63 -5.63
C ARG A 93 -11.09 -11.68 -6.79
N THR A 94 -10.43 -10.57 -6.50
CA THR A 94 -10.22 -9.47 -7.46
C THR A 94 -8.75 -9.10 -7.52
N GLN A 95 -8.30 -8.78 -8.72
CA GLN A 95 -6.93 -8.35 -9.00
C GLN A 95 -6.98 -7.13 -9.90
N LEU A 96 -6.35 -6.04 -9.46
CA LEU A 96 -6.14 -4.86 -10.28
C LEU A 96 -4.69 -4.87 -10.78
N ILE A 97 -4.51 -4.84 -12.11
CA ILE A 97 -3.20 -4.72 -12.76
C ILE A 97 -3.12 -3.33 -13.39
N GLN A 98 -2.06 -2.59 -13.11
CA GLN A 98 -1.85 -1.22 -13.60
C GLN A 98 -0.42 -1.03 -14.10
N HIS A 99 -0.27 -0.25 -15.16
CA HIS A 99 1.02 0.30 -15.52
C HIS A 99 1.37 1.46 -14.57
N VAL A 100 2.63 1.58 -14.16
CA VAL A 100 3.11 2.55 -13.17
C VAL A 100 2.82 4.01 -13.56
N SER A 101 2.83 4.32 -14.86
CA SER A 101 2.50 5.66 -15.36
C SER A 101 1.01 6.03 -15.24
N GLN A 102 0.14 5.04 -15.03
CA GLN A 102 -1.31 5.21 -14.89
C GLN A 102 -1.76 5.09 -13.43
N LEU A 103 -0.80 4.93 -12.51
CA LEU A 103 -1.07 4.64 -11.12
C LEU A 103 -1.88 5.76 -10.46
N ASN A 104 -3.08 5.42 -10.00
CA ASN A 104 -3.92 6.25 -9.15
C ASN A 104 -4.37 5.41 -7.96
N VAL A 105 -3.83 5.68 -6.77
CA VAL A 105 -4.07 4.88 -5.56
C VAL A 105 -4.76 5.76 -4.55
N MET A 106 -5.95 5.35 -4.12
CA MET A 106 -6.67 5.92 -2.99
C MET A 106 -6.73 4.89 -1.87
N LEU A 107 -6.20 5.23 -0.70
CA LEU A 107 -6.34 4.42 0.52
C LEU A 107 -7.61 4.86 1.25
N ILE A 108 -8.45 3.90 1.62
CA ILE A 108 -9.71 4.12 2.32
C ILE A 108 -9.68 3.37 3.65
N ALA A 109 -10.18 3.99 4.70
CA ALA A 109 -10.48 3.32 5.96
C ALA A 109 -11.82 2.59 5.83
N ALA A 110 -11.79 1.30 5.51
CA ALA A 110 -12.98 0.47 5.38
C ALA A 110 -13.28 -0.23 6.70
N THR A 111 -14.55 -0.32 7.10
CA THR A 111 -14.92 -1.10 8.29
C THR A 111 -14.48 -2.55 8.12
N LYS A 112 -13.82 -3.10 9.15
CA LYS A 112 -13.40 -4.51 9.16
C LYS A 112 -14.61 -5.43 8.99
N ALA A 113 -14.38 -6.57 8.36
CA ALA A 113 -15.41 -7.60 8.24
C ALA A 113 -15.97 -7.99 9.62
N PRO A 114 -17.31 -8.10 9.81
CA PRO A 114 -17.92 -8.39 11.10
C PRO A 114 -17.41 -9.67 11.76
N GLU A 115 -17.04 -10.66 10.95
CA GLU A 115 -16.50 -11.95 11.40
C GLU A 115 -15.03 -11.90 11.89
N LEU A 116 -14.34 -10.76 11.76
CA LEU A 116 -12.96 -10.60 12.20
C LEU A 116 -12.89 -9.99 13.60
N GLU A 117 -12.16 -10.64 14.51
CA GLU A 117 -11.87 -10.10 15.85
C GLU A 117 -11.01 -8.83 15.79
N ALA A 118 -10.09 -8.73 14.82
CA ALA A 118 -9.19 -7.60 14.62
C ALA A 118 -9.07 -7.23 13.13
N PRO A 119 -8.83 -5.94 12.80
CA PRO A 119 -8.71 -5.51 11.41
C PRO A 119 -7.45 -6.10 10.76
N ARG A 120 -7.50 -6.35 9.45
CA ARG A 120 -6.30 -6.77 8.73
C ARG A 120 -5.33 -5.59 8.66
N ARG A 121 -4.07 -5.86 9.02
CA ARG A 121 -2.96 -4.92 9.00
C ARG A 121 -1.86 -5.43 8.07
N ILE A 122 -2.04 -5.23 6.77
CA ILE A 122 -1.17 -5.79 5.74
C ILE A 122 0.12 -5.00 5.56
N GLY A 123 0.10 -3.69 5.80
CA GLY A 123 1.24 -2.79 5.56
C GLY A 123 2.47 -3.18 6.35
N PHE A 124 2.29 -3.62 7.60
CA PHE A 124 3.39 -4.12 8.43
C PHE A 124 3.97 -5.45 7.92
N ARG A 125 3.14 -6.33 7.36
CA ARG A 125 3.62 -7.60 6.77
C ARG A 125 4.37 -7.33 5.46
N LEU A 126 3.85 -6.42 4.64
CA LEU A 126 4.48 -5.98 3.40
C LEU A 126 5.84 -5.32 3.68
N ALA A 127 5.91 -4.42 4.67
CA ALA A 127 7.16 -3.79 5.09
C ALA A 127 8.22 -4.82 5.54
N LYS A 128 7.83 -5.83 6.34
CA LYS A 128 8.72 -6.96 6.69
C LYS A 128 9.19 -7.76 5.46
N GLY A 129 8.35 -7.86 4.42
CA GLY A 129 8.74 -8.46 3.15
C GLY A 129 9.88 -7.70 2.47
N LEU A 130 9.87 -6.36 2.52
CA LEU A 130 10.97 -5.52 2.01
C LEU A 130 12.27 -5.75 2.79
N GLU A 131 12.18 -6.02 4.10
CA GLU A 131 13.34 -6.36 4.93
C GLU A 131 13.95 -7.71 4.53
N SER A 132 13.09 -8.67 4.14
CA SER A 132 13.41 -10.10 3.96
C SER A 132 13.72 -10.52 2.52
N SER A 133 13.48 -9.68 1.50
CA SER A 133 13.73 -10.02 0.09
C SER A 133 15.22 -10.15 -0.29
N LYS A 134 16.11 -10.28 0.70
CA LYS A 134 17.50 -10.73 0.54
C LYS A 134 17.65 -12.11 1.16
N GLY A 135 17.43 -13.14 0.35
CA GLY A 135 17.60 -14.53 0.79
C GLY A 135 17.51 -15.59 -0.31
N THR A 136 17.65 -15.25 -1.59
CA THR A 136 17.87 -16.22 -2.68
C THR A 136 18.63 -15.56 -3.82
#